data_AF-A0A6I5RWY3-F1
#
_entry.id   AF-A0A6I5RWY3-F1
#
_cell.length_a   1.000
_cell.length_b   1.000
_cell.length_c   1.000
_cell.angle_alpha   90.00
_cell.angle_beta   90.00
_cell.angle_gamma   90.00
#
_symmetry.space_group_name_H-M   'P 1'
#
loop_
_entity.id
_entity.type
_entity.pdbx_description
1 polymer ?
#
loop_
_entity_poly.entity_id
_entity_poly.type
_entity_poly.pdbx_seq_one_letter_code
_entity_poly.pdbx_strand_id
1 'polypeptide(L)'
;FFDPYAREWQGGNSRWDLIDTVRAACALRPEGINWPEQDGRISLRLELLTAANGIGHGQAHEALSDVRATIAMARLVRQKQPRLYDWLFQLRSKQSVLDHIRLMQPFVHISGRFSAARNYLGVVLPLAWHPRNRNALIVCDLHLDPQPLLEEDAEVLRQRLYTRREALAEGQLPVPLKLIHVNRCPVIAPLSVLRNEDQQRLALDMSLYHGRAAELQCNQMIVQDKLKAVYATEDFSPSEDPEQQLYDGF
;
A
#
# COMPACT_ATOMS: atom_id res chain seq x y z
N PHE A 1 23.67 10.51 20.94
CA PHE A 1 22.97 9.23 20.70
C PHE A 1 21.52 9.40 21.14
N PHE A 2 20.60 9.39 20.18
CA PHE A 2 19.16 9.51 20.43
C PHE A 2 18.48 8.19 20.07
N ASP A 3 17.38 7.87 20.74
CA ASP A 3 16.49 6.79 20.31
C ASP A 3 15.91 7.13 18.92
N PRO A 4 16.08 6.27 17.90
CA PRO A 4 15.68 6.57 16.54
C PRO A 4 14.15 6.63 16.33
N TYR A 5 13.35 6.04 17.23
CA TYR A 5 11.90 5.88 17.08
C TYR A 5 11.08 6.60 18.13
N ALA A 6 11.65 6.95 19.28
CA ALA A 6 10.97 7.64 20.39
C ALA A 6 10.11 8.82 19.90
N ARG A 7 10.67 9.65 19.01
CA ARG A 7 9.97 10.80 18.41
C ARG A 7 8.68 10.46 17.66
N GLU A 8 8.51 9.22 17.21
CA GLU A 8 7.35 8.78 16.41
C GLU A 8 6.14 8.40 17.28
N TRP A 9 6.30 8.22 18.59
CA TRP A 9 5.22 7.71 19.47
C TRP A 9 5.22 8.26 20.90
N GLN A 10 6.39 8.61 21.46
CA GLN A 10 6.46 9.11 22.84
C GLN A 10 5.71 10.44 23.00
N GLY A 11 5.11 10.66 24.16
CA GLY A 11 4.37 11.88 24.45
C GLY A 11 3.09 12.07 23.62
N GLY A 12 2.57 11.01 22.99
CA GLY A 12 1.40 11.10 22.11
C GLY A 12 1.72 11.54 20.68
N ASN A 13 3.01 11.56 20.30
CA ASN A 13 3.43 11.83 18.93
C ASN A 13 2.90 10.77 17.95
N SER A 14 2.81 11.16 16.68
CA SER A 14 2.47 10.27 15.57
C SER A 14 3.12 10.76 14.28
N ARG A 15 3.08 9.90 13.25
CA ARG A 15 3.55 10.20 11.89
C ARG A 15 2.41 10.02 10.90
N TRP A 16 2.51 10.69 9.76
CA TRP A 16 1.57 10.53 8.65
C TRP A 16 2.25 10.92 7.34
N ASP A 17 1.82 10.30 6.24
CA ASP A 17 2.31 10.59 4.90
C ASP A 17 1.14 10.98 3.99
N LEU A 18 1.28 12.11 3.31
CA LEU A 18 0.23 12.66 2.46
C LEU A 18 0.18 11.98 1.08
N ILE A 19 1.27 11.35 0.60
CA ILE A 19 1.29 10.83 -0.76
C ILE A 19 0.23 9.75 -1.01
N ASP A 20 0.07 8.81 -0.06
CA ASP A 20 -0.97 7.78 -0.18
C ASP A 20 -2.38 8.37 0.05
N THR A 21 -2.48 9.47 0.79
CA THR A 21 -3.74 10.23 0.90
C THR A 21 -4.13 10.87 -0.43
N VAL A 22 -3.17 11.46 -1.15
CA VAL A 22 -3.38 12.03 -2.49
C VAL A 22 -3.72 10.93 -3.50
N ARG A 23 -3.02 9.78 -3.45
CA ARG A 23 -3.36 8.61 -4.28
C ARG A 23 -4.77 8.12 -4.00
N ALA A 24 -5.18 8.04 -2.73
CA ALA A 24 -6.51 7.61 -2.34
C ALA A 24 -7.59 8.59 -2.81
N ALA A 25 -7.36 9.89 -2.70
CA ALA A 25 -8.26 10.92 -3.24
C ALA A 25 -8.39 10.76 -4.76
N CYS A 26 -7.28 10.65 -5.49
CA CYS A 26 -7.30 10.45 -6.94
C CYS A 26 -8.05 9.17 -7.34
N ALA A 27 -7.81 8.05 -6.65
CA ALA A 27 -8.39 6.76 -7.01
C ALA A 27 -9.88 6.67 -6.63
N LEU A 28 -10.25 7.08 -5.42
CA LEU A 28 -11.56 6.84 -4.84
C LEU A 28 -12.50 8.03 -4.95
N ARG A 29 -12.02 9.26 -4.76
CA ARG A 29 -12.84 10.47 -4.68
C ARG A 29 -12.18 11.64 -5.43
N PRO A 30 -12.02 11.52 -6.76
CA PRO A 30 -11.27 12.49 -7.54
C PRO A 30 -11.96 13.85 -7.65
N GLU A 31 -13.27 13.91 -7.37
CA GLU A 31 -14.10 15.08 -7.60
C GLU A 31 -13.62 16.30 -6.79
N GLY A 32 -13.56 17.46 -7.44
CA GLY A 32 -13.21 18.73 -6.80
C GLY A 32 -11.70 19.02 -6.69
N ILE A 33 -10.83 18.12 -7.15
CA ILE A 33 -9.39 18.31 -7.28
C ILE A 33 -9.01 18.17 -8.75
N ASN A 34 -8.18 19.07 -9.26
CA ASN A 34 -7.64 18.99 -10.62
C ASN A 34 -6.43 18.06 -10.63
N TRP A 35 -6.48 17.01 -11.44
CA TRP A 35 -5.43 16.01 -11.56
C TRP A 35 -4.63 16.27 -12.84
N PRO A 36 -3.39 16.78 -12.76
CA PRO A 36 -2.60 17.09 -13.96
C PRO A 36 -2.19 15.80 -14.66
N GLU A 37 -2.19 15.82 -15.98
CA GLU A 37 -1.75 14.70 -16.81
C GLU A 37 -0.41 14.99 -17.47
N GLN A 38 0.40 13.93 -17.64
CA GLN A 38 1.60 13.91 -18.46
C GLN A 38 1.60 12.62 -19.27
N ASP A 39 1.77 12.73 -20.58
CA ASP A 39 1.76 11.60 -21.52
C ASP A 39 0.50 10.71 -21.38
N GLY A 40 -0.66 11.35 -21.17
CA GLY A 40 -1.95 10.69 -20.99
C GLY A 40 -2.13 9.98 -19.65
N ARG A 41 -1.30 10.27 -18.64
CA ARG A 41 -1.38 9.68 -17.30
C ARG A 41 -1.40 10.74 -16.21
N ILE A 42 -2.18 10.50 -15.16
CA ILE A 42 -2.22 11.38 -13.99
C ILE A 42 -0.85 11.40 -13.30
N SER A 43 -0.32 12.60 -13.09
CA SER A 43 0.90 12.86 -12.35
C SER A 43 0.59 13.33 -10.94
N LEU A 44 1.21 12.70 -9.94
CA LEU A 44 1.07 13.08 -8.53
C LEU A 44 2.29 13.84 -8.02
N ARG A 45 3.09 14.41 -8.93
CA ARG A 45 4.21 15.27 -8.57
C ARG A 45 3.69 16.56 -7.93
N LEU A 46 4.28 16.95 -6.81
CA LEU A 46 3.76 18.03 -5.97
C LEU A 46 3.69 19.34 -6.76
N GLU A 47 4.72 19.65 -7.55
CA GLU A 47 4.80 20.84 -8.39
C GLU A 47 3.67 20.93 -9.42
N LEU A 48 3.29 19.81 -10.03
CA LEU A 48 2.22 19.75 -11.02
C LEU A 48 0.84 19.85 -10.34
N LEU A 49 0.66 19.14 -9.22
CA LEU A 49 -0.59 19.16 -8.47
C LEU A 49 -0.90 20.56 -7.95
N THR A 50 0.09 21.24 -7.38
CA THR A 50 -0.09 22.61 -6.89
C THR A 50 -0.43 23.57 -8.02
N ALA A 51 0.26 23.48 -9.16
CA ALA A 51 0.00 24.32 -10.32
C ALA A 51 -1.43 24.12 -10.86
N ALA A 52 -1.86 22.86 -11.02
CA ALA A 52 -3.20 22.52 -11.52
C ALA A 52 -4.34 22.98 -10.60
N ASN A 53 -4.07 23.15 -9.29
CA ASN A 53 -5.06 23.54 -8.29
C ASN A 53 -4.93 24.99 -7.84
N GLY A 54 -4.15 25.82 -8.54
CA GLY A 54 -3.99 27.25 -8.21
C GLY A 54 -3.29 27.50 -6.87
N ILE A 55 -2.49 26.54 -6.40
CA ILE A 55 -1.72 26.65 -5.16
C ILE A 55 -0.34 27.22 -5.52
N GLY A 56 0.01 28.35 -4.90
CA GLY A 56 1.34 28.93 -5.02
C GLY A 56 2.41 27.94 -4.57
N HIS A 57 3.24 27.51 -5.52
CA HIS A 57 4.45 26.74 -5.29
C HIS A 57 5.60 27.66 -5.69
N GLY A 58 6.43 28.05 -4.72
CA GLY A 58 7.55 28.98 -4.96
C GLY A 58 8.64 28.32 -5.82
N GLN A 59 9.91 28.46 -5.44
CA GLN A 59 10.94 27.63 -6.07
C GLN A 59 10.73 26.17 -5.62
N ALA A 60 10.36 25.30 -6.55
CA ALA A 60 10.30 23.86 -6.30
C ALA A 60 11.70 23.36 -5.88
N HIS A 61 11.75 22.39 -4.97
CA HIS A 61 12.99 21.87 -4.35
C HIS A 61 13.65 22.78 -3.31
N GLU A 62 13.00 23.88 -2.93
CA GLU A 62 13.30 24.56 -1.67
C GLU A 62 12.49 23.90 -0.54
N ALA A 63 13.16 23.40 0.50
CA ALA A 63 12.52 22.65 1.58
C ALA A 63 11.32 23.37 2.23
N LEU A 64 11.39 24.69 2.39
CA LEU A 64 10.28 25.48 2.94
C LEU A 64 9.10 25.59 1.98
N SER A 65 9.37 25.72 0.67
CA SER A 65 8.35 25.76 -0.39
C SER A 65 7.60 24.43 -0.44
N ASP A 66 8.32 23.31 -0.40
CA ASP A 66 7.72 21.96 -0.41
C ASP A 66 6.83 21.71 0.82
N VAL A 67 7.25 22.19 2.00
CA VAL A 67 6.43 22.11 3.22
C VAL A 67 5.13 22.91 3.07
N ARG A 68 5.20 24.14 2.55
CA ARG A 68 4.02 24.98 2.33
C ARG A 68 3.07 24.37 1.29
N ALA A 69 3.61 23.86 0.19
CA ALA A 69 2.88 23.15 -0.84
C ALA A 69 2.17 21.89 -0.27
N THR A 70 2.87 21.11 0.55
CA THR A 70 2.30 19.93 1.21
C THR A 70 1.15 20.30 2.16
N ILE A 71 1.30 21.36 2.97
CA ILE A 71 0.23 21.87 3.84
C ILE A 71 -0.98 22.31 3.01
N ALA A 72 -0.76 23.02 1.91
CA ALA A 72 -1.82 23.49 1.02
C ALA A 72 -2.55 22.31 0.36
N MET A 73 -1.83 21.29 -0.09
CA MET A 73 -2.43 20.05 -0.62
C MET A 73 -3.25 19.32 0.44
N ALA A 74 -2.75 19.20 1.67
CA ALA A 74 -3.51 18.58 2.76
C ALA A 74 -4.81 19.35 3.04
N ARG A 75 -4.77 20.68 3.04
CA ARG A 75 -5.96 21.54 3.18
C ARG A 75 -6.94 21.36 2.03
N LEU A 76 -6.45 21.28 0.79
CA LEU A 76 -7.27 21.05 -0.39
C LEU A 76 -8.02 19.71 -0.30
N VAL A 77 -7.30 18.61 0.01
CA VAL A 77 -7.93 17.29 0.18
C VAL A 77 -8.95 17.31 1.31
N ARG A 78 -8.63 17.92 2.45
CA ARG A 78 -9.56 18.07 3.58
C ARG A 78 -10.81 18.87 3.22
N GLN A 79 -10.67 19.92 2.41
CA GLN A 79 -11.80 20.76 1.99
C GLN A 79 -12.70 20.05 0.98
N LYS A 80 -12.11 19.38 -0.01
CA LYS A 80 -12.85 18.76 -1.12
C LYS A 80 -13.40 17.38 -0.75
N GLN A 81 -12.67 16.63 0.08
CA GLN A 81 -12.96 15.26 0.46
C GLN A 81 -12.81 15.04 1.98
N PRO A 82 -13.58 15.75 2.84
CA PRO A 82 -13.40 15.74 4.29
C PRO A 82 -13.55 14.36 4.91
N ARG A 83 -14.56 13.58 4.50
CA ARG A 83 -14.78 12.22 5.02
C ARG A 83 -13.63 11.27 4.71
N LEU A 84 -13.05 11.38 3.51
CA LEU A 84 -11.88 10.59 3.12
C LEU A 84 -10.66 11.02 3.93
N TYR A 85 -10.42 12.32 4.05
CA TYR A 85 -9.31 12.86 4.84
C TYR A 85 -9.38 12.37 6.28
N ASP A 86 -10.54 12.48 6.93
CA ASP A 86 -10.71 12.08 8.34
C ASP A 86 -10.50 10.58 8.55
N TRP A 87 -11.02 9.74 7.64
CA TRP A 87 -10.77 8.30 7.64
C TRP A 87 -9.27 7.98 7.55
N LEU A 88 -8.58 8.55 6.57
CA LEU A 88 -7.15 8.29 6.34
C LEU A 88 -6.28 8.83 7.47
N PHE A 89 -6.67 9.97 8.05
CA PHE A 89 -5.98 10.54 9.21
C PHE A 89 -6.10 9.62 10.43
N GLN A 90 -7.24 8.96 10.65
CA GLN A 90 -7.38 7.96 11.73
C GLN A 90 -6.45 6.76 11.52
N LEU A 91 -6.28 6.29 10.27
CA LEU A 91 -5.38 5.19 9.92
C LEU A 91 -3.89 5.50 10.08
N ARG A 92 -3.51 6.71 10.51
CA ARG A 92 -2.12 7.00 10.90
C ARG A 92 -1.70 6.20 12.14
N SER A 93 -2.65 5.79 12.98
CA SER A 93 -2.38 4.98 14.17
C SER A 93 -2.40 3.49 13.83
N LYS A 94 -1.43 2.75 14.38
CA LYS A 94 -1.36 1.29 14.21
C LYS A 94 -2.64 0.60 14.69
N GLN A 95 -3.18 1.01 15.83
CA GLN A 95 -4.38 0.39 16.41
C GLN A 95 -5.59 0.55 15.49
N SER A 96 -5.83 1.75 14.97
CA SER A 96 -6.93 1.99 14.03
C SER A 96 -6.80 1.15 12.76
N VAL A 97 -5.59 0.91 12.27
CA VAL A 97 -5.38 -0.01 11.13
C VAL A 97 -5.76 -1.44 11.50
N LEU A 98 -5.32 -1.92 12.66
CA LEU A 98 -5.63 -3.29 13.15
C LEU A 98 -7.14 -3.53 13.31
N ASP A 99 -7.87 -2.53 13.80
CA ASP A 99 -9.32 -2.62 14.04
C ASP A 99 -10.10 -2.94 12.74
N HIS A 100 -9.56 -2.54 11.59
CA HIS A 100 -10.14 -2.76 10.25
C HIS A 100 -9.64 -4.01 9.53
N ILE A 101 -8.65 -4.72 10.08
CA ILE A 101 -8.12 -5.94 9.45
C ILE A 101 -8.86 -7.16 9.99
N ARG A 102 -9.40 -7.96 9.08
CA ARG A 102 -9.88 -9.32 9.35
C ARG A 102 -9.23 -10.24 8.33
N LEU A 103 -8.58 -11.30 8.78
CA LEU A 103 -7.99 -12.28 7.87
C LEU A 103 -9.10 -12.89 7.00
N MET A 104 -8.74 -13.18 5.76
CA MET A 104 -9.64 -13.73 4.75
C MET A 104 -10.83 -12.84 4.38
N GLN A 105 -10.84 -11.57 4.78
CA GLN A 105 -11.83 -10.58 4.34
C GLN A 105 -11.17 -9.56 3.41
N PRO A 106 -11.59 -9.47 2.13
CA PRO A 106 -10.96 -8.58 1.18
C PRO A 106 -11.22 -7.11 1.51
N PHE A 107 -10.24 -6.26 1.21
CA PHE A 107 -10.33 -4.81 1.37
C PHE A 107 -9.57 -4.07 0.26
N VAL A 108 -9.85 -2.78 0.12
CA VAL A 108 -9.14 -1.88 -0.79
C VAL A 108 -7.86 -1.41 -0.14
N HIS A 109 -6.75 -1.48 -0.86
CA HIS A 109 -5.47 -0.95 -0.46
C HIS A 109 -4.93 0.03 -1.50
N ILE A 110 -4.49 1.21 -1.07
CA ILE A 110 -3.78 2.17 -1.91
C ILE A 110 -2.28 2.09 -1.58
N SER A 111 -1.44 2.00 -2.61
CA SER A 111 0.01 1.95 -2.43
C SER A 111 0.74 2.29 -3.71
N GLY A 112 1.86 3.03 -3.58
CA GLY A 112 2.82 3.24 -4.66
C GLY A 112 3.44 1.95 -5.25
N ARG A 113 3.23 0.78 -4.62
CA ARG A 113 3.63 -0.52 -5.17
C ARG A 113 2.69 -1.03 -6.26
N PHE A 114 1.45 -0.56 -6.31
CA PHE A 114 0.57 -0.76 -7.46
C PHE A 114 0.91 0.30 -8.51
N SER A 115 0.89 -0.08 -9.79
CA SER A 115 1.28 0.83 -10.86
C SER A 115 0.34 2.04 -10.97
N ALA A 116 0.84 3.14 -11.54
CA ALA A 116 0.01 4.30 -11.87
C ALA A 116 -1.15 3.93 -12.81
N ALA A 117 -0.93 2.97 -13.73
CA ALA A 117 -1.98 2.44 -14.61
C ALA A 117 -3.13 1.75 -13.85
N ARG A 118 -2.88 1.27 -12.63
CA ARG A 118 -3.89 0.73 -11.71
C ARG A 118 -4.40 1.77 -10.70
N ASN A 119 -4.13 3.06 -10.94
CA ASN A 119 -4.46 4.16 -10.03
C ASN A 119 -3.93 3.94 -8.60
N TYR A 120 -2.81 3.23 -8.47
CA TYR A 120 -2.23 2.85 -7.18
C TYR A 120 -3.17 2.01 -6.30
N LEU A 121 -4.23 1.41 -6.85
CA LEU A 121 -5.27 0.68 -6.14
C LEU A 121 -5.14 -0.83 -6.35
N GLY A 122 -5.27 -1.57 -5.26
CA GLY A 122 -5.43 -3.02 -5.26
C GLY A 122 -6.60 -3.44 -4.38
N VAL A 123 -7.38 -4.42 -4.84
CA VAL A 123 -8.27 -5.19 -3.98
C VAL A 123 -7.47 -6.38 -3.47
N VAL A 124 -7.28 -6.45 -2.15
CA VAL A 124 -6.36 -7.41 -1.54
C VAL A 124 -7.05 -8.29 -0.52
N LEU A 125 -6.58 -9.54 -0.41
CA LEU A 125 -7.04 -10.49 0.60
C LEU A 125 -5.95 -10.69 1.66
N PRO A 126 -6.15 -10.28 2.92
CA PRO A 126 -5.21 -10.56 4.00
C PRO A 126 -5.18 -12.04 4.34
N LEU A 127 -4.04 -12.70 4.16
CA LEU A 127 -3.88 -14.14 4.29
C LEU A 127 -3.38 -14.56 5.68
N ALA A 128 -2.34 -13.88 6.18
CA ALA A 128 -1.70 -14.19 7.45
C ALA A 128 -0.89 -13.00 7.97
N TRP A 129 -0.59 -13.00 9.27
CA TRP A 129 0.45 -12.15 9.83
C TRP A 129 1.83 -12.72 9.51
N HIS A 130 2.80 -11.84 9.26
CA HIS A 130 4.17 -12.27 8.98
C HIS A 130 4.78 -12.97 10.23
N PRO A 131 5.47 -14.11 10.08
CA PRO A 131 5.93 -14.92 11.21
C PRO A 131 6.98 -14.22 12.09
N ARG A 132 7.86 -13.40 11.49
CA ARG A 132 8.89 -12.61 12.19
C ARG A 132 8.49 -11.16 12.48
N ASN A 133 8.06 -10.42 11.45
CA ASN A 133 7.69 -9.01 11.59
C ASN A 133 6.23 -8.83 12.05
N ARG A 134 6.03 -8.61 13.36
CA ARG A 134 4.71 -8.35 13.98
C ARG A 134 3.92 -7.15 13.41
N ASN A 135 4.57 -6.28 12.63
CA ASN A 135 3.94 -5.13 12.00
C ASN A 135 3.60 -5.38 10.52
N ALA A 136 3.91 -6.55 9.96
CA ALA A 136 3.66 -6.87 8.57
C ALA A 136 2.50 -7.87 8.41
N LEU A 137 1.53 -7.49 7.58
CA LEU A 137 0.43 -8.32 7.13
C LEU A 137 0.74 -8.83 5.72
N ILE A 138 0.64 -10.14 5.52
CA ILE A 138 0.79 -10.76 4.19
C ILE A 138 -0.58 -10.71 3.51
N VAL A 139 -0.63 -10.07 2.34
CA VAL A 139 -1.86 -9.97 1.53
C VAL A 139 -1.65 -10.54 0.13
N CYS A 140 -2.70 -11.13 -0.43
CA CYS A 140 -2.81 -11.47 -1.84
C CYS A 140 -3.36 -10.27 -2.63
N ASP A 141 -2.74 -9.89 -3.74
CA ASP A 141 -3.33 -8.98 -4.72
C ASP A 141 -4.32 -9.75 -5.60
N LEU A 142 -5.62 -9.54 -5.42
CA LEU A 142 -6.67 -10.29 -6.12
C LEU A 142 -6.77 -9.91 -7.62
N HIS A 143 -6.06 -8.88 -8.05
CA HIS A 143 -5.89 -8.57 -9.48
C HIS A 143 -5.04 -9.61 -10.22
N LEU A 144 -4.14 -10.28 -9.51
CA LEU A 144 -3.28 -11.32 -10.05
C LEU A 144 -3.89 -12.70 -9.79
N ASP A 145 -3.48 -13.68 -10.59
CA ASP A 145 -3.92 -15.07 -10.45
C ASP A 145 -3.36 -15.69 -9.16
N PRO A 146 -4.20 -16.18 -8.23
CA PRO A 146 -3.74 -16.82 -7.01
C PRO A 146 -3.21 -18.24 -7.20
N GLN A 147 -3.36 -18.84 -8.39
CA GLN A 147 -3.01 -20.24 -8.64
C GLN A 147 -1.60 -20.65 -8.19
N PRO A 148 -0.54 -19.84 -8.38
CA PRO A 148 0.78 -20.17 -7.87
C PRO A 148 0.81 -20.42 -6.35
N LEU A 149 -0.03 -19.71 -5.57
CA LEU A 149 -0.11 -19.92 -4.12
C LEU A 149 -0.69 -21.29 -3.75
N LEU A 150 -1.47 -21.91 -4.63
CA LEU A 150 -2.09 -23.22 -4.42
C LEU A 150 -1.18 -24.35 -4.91
N GLU A 151 -0.64 -24.22 -6.12
CA GLU A 151 0.06 -25.31 -6.82
C GLU A 151 1.54 -25.42 -6.47
N GLU A 152 2.21 -24.30 -6.17
CA GLU A 152 3.67 -24.26 -6.19
C GLU A 152 4.27 -24.42 -4.81
N ASP A 153 5.50 -24.93 -4.74
CA ASP A 153 6.21 -25.07 -3.48
C ASP A 153 6.67 -23.73 -2.90
N ALA A 154 6.80 -23.67 -1.57
CA ALA A 154 7.20 -22.46 -0.86
C ALA A 154 8.54 -21.90 -1.33
N GLU A 155 9.52 -22.76 -1.64
CA GLU A 155 10.84 -22.31 -2.12
C GLU A 155 10.76 -21.67 -3.50
N VAL A 156 9.97 -22.23 -4.41
CA VAL A 156 9.75 -21.69 -5.76
C VAL A 156 9.00 -20.36 -5.68
N LEU A 157 8.02 -20.24 -4.79
CA LEU A 157 7.34 -18.97 -4.52
C LEU A 157 8.29 -17.92 -3.94
N ARG A 158 9.15 -18.31 -2.99
CA ARG A 158 10.14 -17.42 -2.38
C ARG A 158 11.12 -16.89 -3.44
N GLN A 159 11.71 -17.77 -4.25
CA GLN A 159 12.61 -17.37 -5.33
C GLN A 159 11.94 -16.40 -6.30
N ARG A 160 10.71 -16.69 -6.76
CA ARG A 160 9.97 -15.80 -7.66
C ARG A 160 9.59 -14.47 -7.04
N LEU A 161 9.23 -14.44 -5.75
CA LEU A 161 8.88 -13.22 -5.02
C LEU A 161 10.03 -12.20 -5.00
N TYR A 162 11.27 -12.69 -4.97
CA TYR A 162 12.48 -11.87 -4.98
C TYR A 162 13.14 -11.74 -6.37
N THR A 163 12.55 -12.35 -7.41
CA THR A 163 13.01 -12.22 -8.79
C THR A 163 12.33 -11.01 -9.45
N ARG A 164 13.12 -10.17 -10.13
CA ARG A 164 12.56 -9.05 -10.90
C ARG A 164 11.68 -9.60 -12.03
N ARG A 165 10.59 -8.91 -12.32
CA ARG A 165 9.62 -9.33 -13.34
C ARG A 165 10.25 -9.62 -14.71
N GLU A 166 11.23 -8.83 -15.12
CA GLU A 166 11.96 -9.00 -16.40
C GLU A 166 12.86 -10.23 -16.44
N ALA A 167 13.20 -10.79 -15.27
CA ALA A 167 14.02 -11.99 -15.12
C ALA A 167 13.18 -13.25 -14.85
N LEU A 168 11.85 -13.14 -14.80
CA LEU A 168 10.97 -14.31 -14.73
C LEU A 168 11.00 -15.06 -16.07
N ALA A 169 10.96 -16.39 -16.03
CA ALA A 169 10.92 -17.19 -17.25
C ALA A 169 9.63 -16.94 -18.03
N GLU A 170 9.65 -17.20 -19.34
CA GLU A 170 8.48 -17.05 -20.20
C GLU A 170 7.31 -17.89 -19.67
N GLY A 171 6.13 -17.28 -19.54
CA GLY A 171 4.93 -17.91 -18.96
C GLY A 171 4.87 -17.96 -17.43
N GLN A 172 5.94 -17.61 -16.69
CA GLN A 172 5.88 -17.55 -15.23
C GLN A 172 5.10 -16.31 -14.74
N LEU A 173 4.07 -16.55 -13.93
CA LEU A 173 3.30 -15.49 -13.30
C LEU A 173 4.04 -14.92 -12.08
N PRO A 174 3.93 -13.60 -11.82
CA PRO A 174 4.44 -13.03 -10.59
C PRO A 174 3.67 -13.57 -9.39
N VAL A 175 4.37 -13.80 -8.28
CA VAL A 175 3.73 -14.24 -7.03
C VAL A 175 2.83 -13.11 -6.53
N PRO A 176 1.52 -13.36 -6.32
CA PRO A 176 0.55 -12.29 -6.04
C PRO A 176 0.60 -11.83 -4.57
N LEU A 177 1.77 -11.83 -3.93
CA LEU A 177 1.94 -11.48 -2.53
C LEU A 177 2.52 -10.08 -2.35
N LYS A 178 2.03 -9.40 -1.34
CA LYS A 178 2.53 -8.11 -0.88
C LYS A 178 2.51 -8.05 0.64
N LEU A 179 3.47 -7.34 1.23
CA LEU A 179 3.41 -6.96 2.64
C LEU A 179 2.74 -5.59 2.82
N ILE A 180 1.85 -5.50 3.82
CA ILE A 180 1.30 -4.24 4.33
C ILE A 180 1.88 -4.02 5.74
N HIS A 181 2.62 -2.92 5.92
CA HIS A 181 3.18 -2.58 7.22
C HIS A 181 2.23 -1.67 8.00
N VAL A 182 1.61 -2.19 9.06
CA VAL A 182 0.57 -1.48 9.83
C VAL A 182 1.09 -0.28 10.61
N ASN A 183 2.41 -0.20 10.84
CA ASN A 183 3.07 0.93 11.50
C ASN A 183 3.57 2.01 10.51
N ARG A 184 3.24 1.91 9.22
CA ARG A 184 3.66 2.86 8.18
C ARG A 184 2.47 3.58 7.54
N CYS A 185 1.43 3.83 8.32
CA CYS A 185 0.20 4.54 7.90
C CYS A 185 -0.41 3.98 6.60
N PRO A 186 -0.61 2.66 6.45
CA PRO A 186 -1.11 2.10 5.21
C PRO A 186 -2.56 2.54 4.96
N VAL A 187 -2.85 2.91 3.71
CA VAL A 187 -4.21 3.23 3.31
C VAL A 187 -4.98 1.95 3.04
N ILE A 188 -5.96 1.67 3.89
CA ILE A 188 -6.92 0.57 3.74
C ILE A 188 -8.35 1.10 3.82
N ALA A 189 -9.28 0.45 3.13
CA ALA A 189 -10.70 0.78 3.20
C ALA A 189 -11.56 -0.47 2.90
N PRO A 190 -12.77 -0.59 3.48
CA PRO A 190 -13.67 -1.69 3.15
C PRO A 190 -14.08 -1.62 1.67
N LEU A 191 -14.44 -2.75 1.06
CA LEU A 191 -14.86 -2.78 -0.35
C LEU A 191 -16.08 -1.88 -0.64
N SER A 192 -16.91 -1.61 0.35
CA SER A 192 -18.08 -0.75 0.23
C SER A 192 -17.77 0.70 -0.15
N VAL A 193 -16.50 1.14 -0.08
CA VAL A 193 -16.12 2.47 -0.58
C VAL A 193 -16.11 2.55 -2.11
N LEU A 194 -16.01 1.41 -2.81
CA LEU A 194 -16.02 1.31 -4.26
C LEU A 194 -17.46 1.36 -4.78
N ARG A 195 -17.91 2.54 -5.17
CA ARG A 195 -19.21 2.73 -5.85
C ARG A 195 -19.17 2.05 -7.22
N ASN A 196 -20.33 1.73 -7.80
CA ASN A 196 -20.39 1.13 -9.14
C ASN A 196 -19.68 1.99 -10.20
N GLU A 197 -19.82 3.31 -10.11
CA GLU A 197 -19.09 4.27 -10.96
C GLU A 197 -17.57 4.22 -10.77
N ASP A 198 -17.09 4.01 -9.53
CA ASP A 198 -15.66 3.85 -9.25
C ASP A 198 -15.15 2.54 -9.84
N GLN A 199 -15.90 1.44 -9.69
CA GLN A 199 -15.55 0.14 -10.25
C GLN A 199 -15.44 0.19 -11.78
N GLN A 200 -16.37 0.86 -12.46
CA GLN A 200 -16.34 1.06 -13.91
C GLN A 200 -15.16 1.95 -14.34
N ARG A 201 -15.00 3.12 -13.70
CA ARG A 201 -13.91 4.06 -14.01
C ARG A 201 -12.53 3.46 -13.81
N LEU A 202 -12.37 2.62 -12.78
CA LEU A 202 -11.12 1.96 -12.45
C LEU A 202 -10.95 0.60 -13.14
N ALA A 203 -11.92 0.17 -13.96
CA ALA A 203 -11.96 -1.12 -14.65
C ALA A 203 -11.72 -2.33 -13.71
N LEU A 204 -12.37 -2.33 -12.54
CA LEU A 204 -12.24 -3.40 -11.56
C LEU A 204 -13.21 -4.54 -11.87
N ASP A 205 -12.67 -5.74 -12.07
CA ASP A 205 -13.47 -6.96 -12.18
C ASP A 205 -13.76 -7.53 -10.79
N MET A 206 -14.78 -6.97 -10.14
CA MET A 206 -15.17 -7.43 -8.80
C MET A 206 -15.62 -8.89 -8.80
N SER A 207 -16.23 -9.40 -9.88
CA SER A 207 -16.66 -10.80 -9.96
C SER A 207 -15.45 -11.73 -9.88
N LEU A 208 -14.42 -11.44 -10.66
CA LEU A 208 -13.15 -12.16 -10.63
C LEU A 208 -12.50 -12.12 -9.25
N TYR A 209 -12.47 -10.94 -8.60
CA TYR A 209 -11.85 -10.79 -7.29
C TYR A 209 -12.59 -11.58 -6.20
N HIS A 210 -13.92 -11.63 -6.24
CA HIS A 210 -14.69 -12.46 -5.32
C HIS A 210 -14.45 -13.96 -5.57
N GLY A 211 -14.37 -14.39 -6.84
CA GLY A 211 -14.05 -15.78 -7.18
C GLY A 211 -12.68 -16.22 -6.64
N ARG A 212 -11.65 -15.42 -6.88
CA ARG A 212 -10.28 -15.65 -6.36
C ARG A 212 -10.22 -15.63 -4.84
N ALA A 213 -10.97 -14.72 -4.20
CA ALA A 213 -11.04 -14.67 -2.75
C ALA A 213 -11.70 -15.93 -2.18
N ALA A 214 -12.79 -16.40 -2.78
CA ALA A 214 -13.50 -17.61 -2.38
C ALA A 214 -12.60 -18.85 -2.53
N GLU A 215 -11.84 -18.95 -3.61
CA GLU A 215 -10.88 -20.04 -3.81
C GLU A 215 -9.80 -20.08 -2.73
N LEU A 216 -9.21 -18.93 -2.40
CA LEU A 216 -8.22 -18.81 -1.32
C LEU A 216 -8.83 -19.09 0.06
N GLN A 217 -10.10 -18.71 0.27
CA GLN A 217 -10.85 -19.02 1.51
C GLN A 217 -11.05 -20.53 1.67
N CYS A 218 -11.44 -21.24 0.61
CA CYS A 218 -11.58 -22.69 0.62
C CYS A 218 -10.25 -23.40 0.91
N ASN A 219 -9.12 -22.82 0.49
CA ASN A 219 -7.79 -23.39 0.63
C ASN A 219 -6.94 -22.70 1.72
N GLN A 220 -7.57 -22.00 2.67
CA GLN A 220 -6.87 -21.10 3.60
C GLN A 220 -5.75 -21.78 4.41
N MET A 221 -5.95 -23.02 4.85
CA MET A 221 -4.98 -23.74 5.68
C MET A 221 -3.70 -24.03 4.88
N ILE A 222 -3.87 -24.54 3.65
CA ILE A 222 -2.76 -24.85 2.74
C ILE A 222 -1.95 -23.59 2.44
N VAL A 223 -2.65 -22.49 2.12
CA VAL A 223 -2.00 -21.21 1.83
C VAL A 223 -1.26 -20.68 3.06
N GLN A 224 -1.89 -20.67 4.24
CA GLN A 224 -1.27 -20.14 5.45
C GLN A 224 -0.03 -20.93 5.88
N ASP A 225 -0.05 -22.26 5.79
CA ASP A 225 1.13 -23.08 6.10
C ASP A 225 2.27 -22.84 5.10
N LYS A 226 1.93 -22.72 3.81
CA LYS A 226 2.91 -22.37 2.77
C LYS A 226 3.55 -21.00 3.02
N LEU A 227 2.76 -20.01 3.43
CA LEU A 227 3.28 -18.67 3.75
C LEU A 227 4.25 -18.64 4.92
N LYS A 228 4.06 -19.49 5.94
CA LYS A 228 5.02 -19.62 7.05
C LYS A 228 6.40 -20.00 6.52
N ALA A 229 6.46 -20.95 5.58
CA ALA A 229 7.70 -21.38 4.94
C ALA A 229 8.30 -20.30 4.03
N VAL A 230 7.49 -19.65 3.18
CA VAL A 230 7.94 -18.57 2.28
C VAL A 230 8.64 -17.43 3.05
N TYR A 231 8.12 -17.08 4.23
CA TYR A 231 8.62 -15.98 5.07
C TYR A 231 9.43 -16.47 6.29
N ALA A 232 9.86 -17.75 6.32
CA ALA A 232 10.55 -18.34 7.47
C ALA A 232 11.96 -17.80 7.68
N THR A 233 12.66 -17.38 6.63
CA THR A 233 14.09 -17.03 6.62
C THR A 233 14.35 -15.69 5.95
N GLU A 234 15.23 -14.90 6.55
CA GLU A 234 15.80 -13.69 5.95
C GLU A 234 17.25 -14.01 5.56
N ASP A 235 17.53 -14.13 4.26
CA ASP A 235 18.87 -14.45 3.75
C ASP A 235 19.67 -13.17 3.49
N PHE A 236 19.70 -12.25 4.47
CA PHE A 236 20.58 -11.09 4.40
C PHE A 236 21.93 -11.44 5.02
N SER A 237 23.00 -11.17 4.29
CA SER A 237 24.34 -11.20 4.86
C SER A 237 24.44 -10.06 5.88
N PRO A 238 24.75 -10.33 7.16
CA PRO A 238 24.93 -9.27 8.14
C PRO A 238 26.06 -8.34 7.70
N SER A 239 25.88 -7.04 7.92
CA SER A 239 26.92 -6.04 7.66
C SER A 239 27.75 -5.83 8.92
N GLU A 240 29.06 -5.73 8.81
CA GLU A 240 29.94 -5.38 9.94
C GLU A 240 29.98 -3.86 10.21
N ASP A 241 29.48 -3.06 9.27
CA ASP A 241 29.46 -1.60 9.35
C ASP A 241 28.31 -1.13 10.27
N PRO A 242 28.61 -0.50 11.43
CA PRO A 242 27.58 -0.07 12.37
C PRO A 242 26.61 0.96 11.77
N GLU A 243 26.98 1.70 10.72
CA GLU A 243 26.05 2.61 10.03
C GLU A 243 24.93 1.87 9.28
N GLN A 244 25.09 0.57 9.05
CA GLN A 244 24.13 -0.30 8.34
C GLN A 244 23.34 -1.24 9.26
N GLN A 245 23.62 -1.22 10.56
CA GLN A 245 23.03 -2.16 11.55
C GLN A 245 21.80 -1.58 12.28
N LEU A 246 21.20 -0.49 11.78
CA LEU A 246 20.04 0.14 12.43
C LEU A 246 18.87 -0.83 12.64
N TYR A 247 18.73 -1.90 11.86
CA TYR A 247 17.62 -2.84 11.97
C TYR A 247 18.00 -4.20 12.59
N ASP A 248 19.24 -4.37 13.09
CA ASP A 248 19.74 -5.65 13.61
C ASP A 248 19.18 -6.03 14.99
N GLY A 249 18.53 -5.09 15.69
CA GLY A 249 17.80 -5.36 16.93
C GLY A 249 17.61 -4.11 17.77
N PHE A 250 16.51 -4.10 18.54
CA PHE A 250 16.20 -3.12 19.58
C PHE A 250 15.68 -3.82 20.83
#